data_AF-A0A7K3H4P3-F1
#
_entry.id   AF-A0A7K3H4P3-F1
#
_cell.length_a   1.000
_cell.length_b   1.000
_cell.length_c   1.000
_cell.angle_alpha   90.00
_cell.angle_beta   90.00
_cell.angle_gamma   90.00
#
_symmetry.space_group_name_H-M   'P 1'
#
loop_
_entity.id
_entity.type
_entity.pdbx_description
1 polymer ?
#
loop_
_entity_poly.entity_id
_entity_poly.type
_entity_poly.pdbx_seq_one_letter_code
_entity_poly.pdbx_strand_id
1 'polypeptide(L)'
;LAPQPDFDGDGHADVASSAPGATIGGLAEAGYVVVVYSSSGGVETERRHVISQATAGVPGSPAAGGRFGHRTVARDLDGDGYTDLAVETPGTSSVTVLWGSRFGLDGGTVLPVSAGTSGDSLTGGDFNGDGHADLVGVSSVSEEWGDLRILYGPFTRGAAPAGTADVPTGRVFEPRDLVAGDITGDGRDDLVSLHDFEEMTEPAIFWRGTATGLARGSASPGRGASAVIGDVDGDGHGDLVMRTVPGGVNEDLPTDPGSVKVVYGTADGPGTRTAVIDQDTAGVPGASEAGDQFGAALAAGDVTGDGRADIAAGVPHEDLP
;
A
#
# COMPACT_ATOMS: atom_id res chain seq x y z
N LEU A 1 -5.17 -13.18 1.61
CA LEU A 1 -3.79 -12.76 1.28
C LEU A 1 -3.82 -11.99 -0.03
N ALA A 2 -3.16 -10.83 -0.10
CA ALA A 2 -2.99 -10.13 -1.38
C ALA A 2 -2.22 -11.03 -2.37
N PRO A 3 -2.62 -11.10 -3.65
CA PRO A 3 -1.90 -11.90 -4.64
C PRO A 3 -0.46 -11.39 -4.77
N GLN A 4 0.51 -12.31 -4.84
CA GLN A 4 1.91 -11.96 -5.09
C GLN A 4 2.05 -11.44 -6.53
N PRO A 5 2.78 -10.35 -6.77
CA PRO A 5 2.92 -9.80 -8.11
C PRO A 5 3.57 -10.81 -9.05
N ASP A 6 2.93 -11.09 -10.18
CA ASP A 6 3.43 -11.91 -11.28
C ASP A 6 3.09 -11.17 -12.58
N PHE A 7 4.01 -10.29 -13.01
CA PHE A 7 3.77 -9.37 -14.12
C PHE A 7 3.86 -10.07 -15.47
N ASP A 8 4.52 -11.23 -15.52
CA ASP A 8 4.71 -12.03 -16.75
C ASP A 8 3.99 -13.38 -16.80
N GLY A 9 3.26 -13.72 -15.74
CA GLY A 9 2.37 -14.87 -15.66
C GLY A 9 3.11 -16.21 -15.67
N ASP A 10 4.39 -16.22 -15.27
CA ASP A 10 5.20 -17.44 -15.25
C ASP A 10 5.02 -18.27 -13.96
N GLY A 11 4.20 -17.79 -13.03
CA GLY A 11 3.87 -18.45 -11.76
C GLY A 11 4.90 -18.20 -10.67
N HIS A 12 5.85 -17.30 -10.88
CA HIS A 12 6.82 -16.87 -9.89
C HIS A 12 6.62 -15.40 -9.53
N ALA A 13 6.70 -15.08 -8.24
CA ALA A 13 6.51 -13.72 -7.79
C ALA A 13 7.68 -12.81 -8.20
N ASP A 14 7.35 -11.75 -8.92
CA ASP A 14 8.26 -10.72 -9.40
C ASP A 14 8.46 -9.61 -8.37
N VAL A 15 9.53 -8.83 -8.55
CA VAL A 15 9.87 -7.70 -7.68
C VAL A 15 9.79 -6.40 -8.46
N ALA A 16 8.94 -5.48 -8.01
CA ALA A 16 8.94 -4.09 -8.44
C ALA A 16 9.57 -3.19 -7.36
N SER A 17 10.47 -2.30 -7.77
CA SER A 17 11.12 -1.33 -6.88
C SER A 17 11.15 0.05 -7.53
N SER A 18 10.80 1.07 -6.75
CA SER A 18 10.73 2.46 -7.23
C SER A 18 11.97 3.27 -6.85
N ALA A 19 12.37 4.16 -7.75
CA ALA A 19 13.41 5.16 -7.52
C ALA A 19 12.92 6.56 -7.92
N PRO A 20 11.96 7.15 -7.17
CA PRO A 20 11.37 8.45 -7.53
C PRO A 20 12.40 9.60 -7.53
N GLY A 21 13.49 9.49 -6.76
CA GLY A 21 14.58 10.47 -6.76
C GLY A 21 15.56 10.37 -7.94
N ALA A 22 15.38 9.42 -8.87
CA ALA A 22 16.35 9.17 -9.93
C ALA A 22 16.32 10.22 -11.07
N THR A 23 17.48 10.43 -11.68
CA THR A 23 17.65 11.33 -12.83
C THR A 23 17.37 10.60 -14.15
N ILE A 24 16.50 11.17 -15.00
CA ILE A 24 16.21 10.67 -16.36
C ILE A 24 16.55 11.75 -17.38
N GLY A 25 17.45 11.46 -18.33
CA GLY A 25 17.79 12.39 -19.41
C GLY A 25 18.33 13.76 -18.93
N GLY A 26 18.95 13.81 -17.76
CA GLY A 26 19.44 15.06 -17.12
C GLY A 26 18.42 15.80 -16.26
N LEU A 27 17.19 15.29 -16.14
CA LEU A 27 16.14 15.83 -15.28
C LEU A 27 16.22 15.16 -13.91
N ALA A 28 16.63 15.92 -12.90
CA ALA A 28 16.75 15.44 -11.52
C ALA A 28 15.38 15.05 -10.96
N GLU A 29 15.33 13.96 -10.18
CA GLU A 29 14.10 13.47 -9.54
C GLU A 29 12.94 13.26 -10.52
N ALA A 30 13.24 12.86 -11.75
CA ALA A 30 12.21 12.49 -12.71
C ALA A 30 11.56 11.14 -12.36
N GLY A 31 12.35 10.22 -11.78
CA GLY A 31 11.88 8.94 -11.26
C GLY A 31 11.75 7.82 -12.28
N TYR A 32 11.92 6.58 -11.81
CA TYR A 32 11.65 5.34 -12.55
C TYR A 32 11.20 4.22 -11.62
N VAL A 33 10.63 3.16 -12.19
CA VAL A 33 10.40 1.86 -11.54
C VAL A 33 11.29 0.82 -12.22
N VAL A 34 11.80 -0.14 -11.45
CA VAL A 34 12.49 -1.34 -11.94
C VAL A 34 11.65 -2.55 -11.61
N VAL A 35 11.34 -3.36 -12.61
CA VAL A 35 10.81 -4.71 -12.40
C VAL A 35 11.93 -5.70 -12.64
N VAL A 36 12.11 -6.62 -11.71
CA VAL A 36 13.01 -7.76 -11.82
C VAL A 36 12.17 -9.02 -11.79
N TYR A 37 12.24 -9.79 -12.87
CA TYR A 37 11.45 -11.00 -13.01
C TYR A 37 12.11 -12.15 -12.25
N SER A 38 11.28 -13.05 -11.75
CA SER A 38 11.73 -14.21 -10.99
C SER A 38 11.64 -15.50 -11.80
N SER A 39 12.21 -16.56 -11.25
CA SER A 39 11.94 -17.93 -11.69
C SER A 39 11.99 -18.88 -10.48
N SER A 40 11.90 -20.18 -10.73
CA SER A 40 12.15 -21.20 -9.70
C SER A 40 13.50 -21.08 -8.99
N GLY A 41 14.48 -20.38 -9.59
CA GLY A 41 15.79 -20.08 -9.00
C GLY A 41 15.83 -18.83 -8.11
N GLY A 42 14.71 -18.11 -7.99
CA GLY A 42 14.60 -16.81 -7.33
C GLY A 42 14.69 -15.64 -8.31
N VAL A 43 15.03 -14.47 -7.78
CA VAL A 43 15.09 -13.20 -8.53
C VAL A 43 16.20 -13.22 -9.58
N GLU A 44 15.87 -12.92 -10.84
CA GLU A 44 16.82 -12.91 -11.96
C GLU A 44 17.25 -11.47 -12.32
N THR A 45 18.28 -10.93 -11.66
CA THR A 45 18.68 -9.52 -11.80
C THR A 45 19.06 -9.06 -13.22
N GLU A 46 19.36 -10.00 -14.11
CA GLU A 46 19.61 -9.76 -15.54
C GLU A 46 18.32 -9.67 -16.36
N ARG A 47 17.25 -10.36 -15.93
CA ARG A 47 15.90 -10.27 -16.50
C ARG A 47 15.17 -9.12 -15.77
N ARG A 48 15.54 -7.89 -16.13
CA ARG A 48 14.95 -6.67 -15.55
C ARG A 48 14.50 -5.68 -16.60
N HIS A 49 13.51 -4.87 -16.24
CA HIS A 49 13.04 -3.76 -17.05
C HIS A 49 13.02 -2.47 -16.23
N VAL A 50 13.63 -1.40 -16.76
CA VAL A 50 13.64 -0.07 -16.15
C VAL A 50 12.64 0.81 -16.90
N ILE A 51 11.63 1.28 -16.20
CA ILE A 51 10.47 1.98 -16.78
C ILE A 51 10.40 3.38 -16.21
N SER A 52 10.35 4.38 -17.10
CA SER A 52 10.09 5.77 -16.75
C SER A 52 9.12 6.37 -17.76
N GLN A 53 8.71 7.63 -17.57
CA GLN A 53 7.94 8.36 -18.58
C GLN A 53 8.73 8.62 -19.89
N ALA A 54 10.02 8.27 -19.96
CA ALA A 54 10.79 8.26 -21.22
C ALA A 54 10.67 6.94 -21.99
N THR A 55 10.19 5.87 -21.36
CA THR A 55 10.05 4.55 -21.98
C THR A 55 8.94 4.62 -23.03
N ALA A 56 9.19 4.05 -24.21
CA ALA A 56 8.21 4.05 -25.30
C ALA A 56 6.90 3.39 -24.85
N GLY A 57 5.76 4.02 -25.16
CA GLY A 57 4.45 3.51 -24.76
C GLY A 57 4.02 3.88 -23.33
N VAL A 58 4.90 4.43 -22.50
CA VAL A 58 4.52 4.99 -21.20
C VAL A 58 3.99 6.41 -21.38
N PRO A 59 2.78 6.74 -20.90
CA PRO A 59 2.24 8.09 -21.02
C PRO A 59 3.02 9.15 -20.27
N GLY A 60 2.93 10.38 -20.78
CA GLY A 60 3.56 11.56 -20.19
C GLY A 60 4.96 11.82 -20.73
N SER A 61 5.71 12.63 -19.99
CA SER A 61 7.11 12.92 -20.30
C SER A 61 7.84 13.19 -18.99
N PRO A 62 9.11 12.76 -18.85
CA PRO A 62 9.86 13.02 -17.63
C PRO A 62 9.96 14.53 -17.39
N ALA A 63 9.83 14.93 -16.12
CA ALA A 63 9.97 16.30 -15.67
C ALA A 63 10.91 16.34 -14.46
N ALA A 64 11.64 17.45 -14.29
CA ALA A 64 12.42 17.66 -13.08
C ALA A 64 11.49 17.74 -11.87
N GLY A 65 11.76 16.98 -10.81
CA GLY A 65 10.88 16.85 -9.64
C GLY A 65 9.60 16.04 -9.90
N GLY A 66 9.49 15.34 -11.03
CA GLY A 66 8.29 14.57 -11.39
C GLY A 66 8.05 13.34 -10.51
N ARG A 67 9.12 12.73 -9.98
CA ARG A 67 9.08 11.63 -9.00
C ARG A 67 8.21 10.44 -9.44
N PHE A 68 8.22 10.07 -10.72
CA PHE A 68 7.51 8.90 -11.24
C PHE A 68 7.93 7.64 -10.46
N GLY A 69 6.95 6.84 -10.02
CA GLY A 69 7.21 5.72 -9.11
C GLY A 69 7.05 6.08 -7.64
N HIS A 70 6.52 7.25 -7.31
CA HIS A 70 6.41 7.69 -5.92
C HIS A 70 5.65 6.71 -5.02
N ARG A 71 4.49 6.25 -5.49
CA ARG A 71 3.72 5.16 -4.92
C ARG A 71 3.33 4.20 -6.04
N THR A 72 3.27 2.92 -5.72
CA THR A 72 2.89 1.88 -6.68
C THR A 72 1.93 0.88 -6.04
N VAL A 73 1.02 0.33 -6.85
CA VAL A 73 0.09 -0.73 -6.46
C VAL A 73 0.11 -1.82 -7.52
N ALA A 74 0.42 -3.05 -7.11
CA ALA A 74 0.46 -4.21 -7.99
C ALA A 74 -0.80 -5.05 -7.84
N ARG A 75 -1.59 -5.16 -8.91
CA ARG A 75 -2.88 -5.88 -8.99
C ARG A 75 -3.15 -6.24 -10.45
N ASP A 76 -3.91 -7.31 -10.70
CA ASP A 76 -4.53 -7.55 -12.00
C ASP A 76 -5.71 -6.56 -12.17
N LEU A 77 -5.45 -5.42 -12.81
CA LEU A 77 -6.38 -4.29 -12.89
C LEU A 77 -7.33 -4.46 -14.09
N ASP A 78 -6.91 -5.08 -15.18
CA ASP A 78 -7.78 -5.36 -16.33
C ASP A 78 -8.41 -6.77 -16.34
N GLY A 79 -8.06 -7.62 -15.38
CA GLY A 79 -8.62 -8.96 -15.20
C GLY A 79 -8.11 -9.97 -16.22
N ASP A 80 -6.94 -9.73 -16.83
CA ASP A 80 -6.37 -10.58 -17.87
C ASP A 80 -5.49 -11.72 -17.33
N GLY A 81 -5.30 -11.78 -16.02
CA GLY A 81 -4.51 -12.78 -15.31
C GLY A 81 -3.03 -12.46 -15.17
N TYR A 82 -2.57 -11.31 -15.66
CA TYR A 82 -1.23 -10.79 -15.38
C TYR A 82 -1.32 -9.68 -14.35
N THR A 83 -0.32 -9.57 -13.48
CA THR A 83 -0.26 -8.42 -12.58
C THR A 83 0.06 -7.15 -13.38
N ASP A 84 -0.67 -6.08 -13.11
CA ASP A 84 -0.40 -4.73 -13.58
C ASP A 84 0.25 -3.88 -12.48
N LEU A 85 0.79 -2.73 -12.85
CA LEU A 85 1.34 -1.77 -11.91
C LEU A 85 0.72 -0.39 -12.08
N ALA A 86 -0.10 0.03 -11.13
CA ALA A 86 -0.49 1.42 -11.00
C ALA A 86 0.67 2.23 -10.40
N VAL A 87 1.05 3.31 -11.06
CA VAL A 87 2.21 4.16 -10.74
C VAL A 87 1.79 5.62 -10.59
N GLU A 88 2.01 6.17 -9.42
CA GLU A 88 1.73 7.57 -9.10
C GLU A 88 2.86 8.50 -9.56
N THR A 89 2.47 9.70 -10.00
CA THR A 89 3.35 10.85 -10.22
C THR A 89 2.81 12.02 -9.38
N PRO A 90 3.52 12.43 -8.32
CA PRO A 90 3.06 13.50 -7.42
C PRO A 90 2.69 14.78 -8.17
N GLY A 91 1.67 15.48 -7.67
CA GLY A 91 1.16 16.73 -8.25
C GLY A 91 0.34 16.56 -9.54
N THR A 92 0.05 15.31 -9.96
CA THR A 92 -0.84 15.03 -11.10
C THR A 92 -2.15 14.41 -10.63
N SER A 93 -3.30 14.84 -11.16
CA SER A 93 -4.59 14.22 -10.81
C SER A 93 -4.84 12.90 -11.59
N SER A 94 -3.85 12.02 -11.66
CA SER A 94 -3.90 10.81 -12.48
C SER A 94 -2.92 9.74 -12.00
N VAL A 95 -3.22 8.49 -12.34
CA VAL A 95 -2.31 7.35 -12.14
C VAL A 95 -1.99 6.74 -13.49
N THR A 96 -0.72 6.38 -13.70
CA THR A 96 -0.32 5.63 -14.90
C THR A 96 -0.40 4.15 -14.56
N VAL A 97 -1.20 3.38 -15.29
CA VAL A 97 -1.20 1.93 -15.18
C VAL A 97 -0.29 1.37 -16.26
N LEU A 98 0.73 0.63 -15.84
CA LEU A 98 1.59 -0.19 -16.68
C LEU A 98 0.98 -1.59 -16.76
N TRP A 99 0.73 -2.07 -17.97
CA TRP A 99 -0.03 -3.31 -18.17
C TRP A 99 0.90 -4.53 -18.19
N GLY A 100 0.53 -5.54 -17.40
CA GLY A 100 1.11 -6.87 -17.42
C GLY A 100 0.82 -7.60 -18.73
N SER A 101 1.67 -8.58 -19.02
CA SER A 101 1.53 -9.46 -20.18
C SER A 101 2.51 -10.61 -20.04
N ARG A 102 2.43 -11.66 -20.87
CA ARG A 102 3.45 -12.73 -20.92
C ARG A 102 4.91 -12.28 -21.17
N PHE A 103 5.15 -11.00 -21.45
CA PHE A 103 6.47 -10.40 -21.63
C PHE A 103 6.83 -9.45 -20.49
N GLY A 104 6.02 -9.41 -19.44
CA GLY A 104 6.07 -8.47 -18.35
C GLY A 104 5.37 -7.15 -18.65
N LEU A 105 5.71 -6.12 -17.88
CA LEU A 105 5.15 -4.78 -18.02
C LEU A 105 5.55 -4.14 -19.35
N ASP A 106 4.58 -3.77 -20.18
CA ASP A 106 4.80 -3.06 -21.45
C ASP A 106 3.73 -1.99 -21.72
N GLY A 107 4.19 -0.77 -21.98
CA GLY A 107 3.35 0.40 -22.18
C GLY A 107 2.43 0.71 -20.99
N GLY A 108 1.59 1.73 -21.14
CA GLY A 108 0.62 2.07 -20.11
C GLY A 108 -0.49 2.98 -20.58
N THR A 109 -1.49 3.16 -19.72
CA THR A 109 -2.55 4.15 -19.91
C THR A 109 -2.62 5.07 -18.70
N VAL A 110 -3.13 6.27 -18.89
CA VAL A 110 -3.41 7.19 -17.78
C VAL A 110 -4.85 6.96 -17.36
N LEU A 111 -5.08 6.46 -16.15
CA LEU A 111 -6.41 6.52 -15.57
C LEU A 111 -6.65 7.92 -14.99
N PRO A 112 -7.78 8.57 -15.33
CA PRO A 112 -8.15 9.81 -14.67
C PRO A 112 -8.44 9.46 -13.22
N VAL A 113 -7.74 10.09 -12.28
CA VAL A 113 -8.14 9.97 -10.88
C VAL A 113 -8.57 11.33 -10.39
N SER A 114 -9.87 11.47 -10.09
CA SER A 114 -10.31 12.47 -9.12
C SER A 114 -9.96 11.99 -7.70
N ALA A 115 -8.72 11.55 -7.50
CA ALA A 115 -8.06 11.36 -6.21
C ALA A 115 -7.05 12.51 -6.10
N GLY A 116 -7.50 13.76 -6.02
CA GLY A 116 -6.69 14.97 -6.02
C GLY A 116 -5.38 14.82 -5.25
N THR A 117 -4.28 14.98 -5.98
CA THR A 117 -2.94 14.91 -5.42
C THR A 117 -2.65 16.12 -4.56
N SER A 118 -2.78 15.91 -3.26
CA SER A 118 -1.78 16.40 -2.31
C SER A 118 -1.33 15.34 -1.30
N GLY A 119 -1.91 14.12 -1.30
CA GLY A 119 -1.57 13.07 -0.34
C GLY A 119 -0.92 11.85 -1.01
N ASP A 120 0.15 11.36 -0.41
CA ASP A 120 1.01 10.24 -0.82
C ASP A 120 0.33 8.86 -0.75
N SER A 121 -0.97 8.76 -1.05
CA SER A 121 -1.84 7.66 -0.63
C SER A 121 -2.67 7.04 -1.76
N LEU A 122 -2.25 5.85 -2.20
CA LEU A 122 -2.90 4.98 -3.18
C LEU A 122 -2.81 3.52 -2.72
N THR A 123 -3.92 2.79 -2.73
CA THR A 123 -3.95 1.35 -2.49
C THR A 123 -5.02 0.67 -3.36
N GLY A 124 -5.09 -0.66 -3.35
CA GLY A 124 -6.05 -1.42 -4.14
C GLY A 124 -6.47 -2.73 -3.50
N GLY A 125 -7.71 -3.14 -3.78
CA GLY A 125 -8.38 -4.32 -3.28
C GLY A 125 -9.71 -4.54 -4.01
N ASP A 126 -10.38 -5.67 -3.79
CA ASP A 126 -11.75 -5.90 -4.27
C ASP A 126 -12.75 -5.41 -3.21
N PHE A 127 -13.05 -4.10 -3.21
CA PHE A 127 -13.85 -3.48 -2.15
C PHE A 127 -15.35 -3.76 -2.31
N ASN A 128 -15.78 -4.18 -3.50
CA ASN A 128 -17.18 -4.47 -3.80
C ASN A 128 -17.51 -5.98 -3.88
N GLY A 129 -16.50 -6.84 -3.93
CA GLY A 129 -16.62 -8.29 -4.04
C GLY A 129 -17.05 -8.76 -5.42
N ASP A 130 -16.74 -8.02 -6.49
CA ASP A 130 -17.08 -8.39 -7.86
C ASP A 130 -15.99 -9.22 -8.56
N GLY A 131 -14.86 -9.43 -7.90
CA GLY A 131 -13.73 -10.20 -8.39
C GLY A 131 -12.74 -9.39 -9.23
N HIS A 132 -12.94 -8.07 -9.37
CA HIS A 132 -12.02 -7.17 -10.04
C HIS A 132 -11.30 -6.28 -9.03
N ALA A 133 -10.01 -6.00 -9.29
CA ALA A 133 -9.27 -5.09 -8.45
C ALA A 133 -9.79 -3.65 -8.62
N ASP A 134 -9.99 -2.97 -7.50
CA ASP A 134 -10.29 -1.55 -7.41
C ASP A 134 -9.06 -0.75 -6.97
N LEU A 135 -9.10 0.56 -7.18
CA LEU A 135 -8.12 1.51 -6.66
C LEU A 135 -8.79 2.55 -5.78
N VAL A 136 -8.18 2.87 -4.63
CA VAL A 136 -8.62 3.97 -3.76
C VAL A 136 -7.45 4.88 -3.44
N GLY A 137 -7.70 6.18 -3.51
CA GLY A 137 -6.73 7.21 -3.16
C GLY A 137 -7.41 8.44 -2.60
N VAL A 138 -6.61 9.38 -2.10
CA VAL A 138 -7.10 10.60 -1.47
C VAL A 138 -7.54 11.62 -2.53
N SER A 139 -8.76 12.13 -2.44
CA SER A 139 -9.47 12.95 -3.44
C SER A 139 -9.40 14.46 -3.27
N SER A 140 -9.42 14.90 -2.04
CA SER A 140 -9.11 16.26 -1.68
C SER A 140 -8.42 16.20 -0.35
N VAL A 141 -7.42 17.04 -0.14
CA VAL A 141 -6.90 17.30 1.22
C VAL A 141 -6.80 18.79 1.45
N SER A 142 -7.06 19.14 2.69
CA SER A 142 -6.56 20.32 3.37
C SER A 142 -6.10 19.86 4.75
N GLU A 143 -5.40 20.72 5.48
CA GLU A 143 -4.93 20.43 6.85
C GLU A 143 -6.05 19.91 7.79
N GLU A 144 -7.33 20.25 7.53
CA GLU A 144 -8.47 19.86 8.37
C GLU A 144 -9.44 18.84 7.72
N TRP A 145 -9.26 18.51 6.44
CA TRP A 145 -10.25 17.75 5.66
C TRP A 145 -9.58 16.84 4.65
N GLY A 146 -10.10 15.63 4.49
CA GLY A 146 -9.82 14.86 3.29
C GLY A 146 -10.93 13.89 2.92
N ASP A 147 -11.16 13.70 1.64
CA ASP A 147 -12.08 12.69 1.12
C ASP A 147 -11.27 11.65 0.35
N LEU A 148 -11.74 10.41 0.29
CA LEU A 148 -11.16 9.39 -0.59
C LEU A 148 -12.04 9.22 -1.82
N ARG A 149 -11.46 8.74 -2.91
CA ARG A 149 -12.21 8.29 -4.09
C ARG A 149 -11.78 6.89 -4.48
N ILE A 150 -12.78 6.05 -4.74
CA ILE A 150 -12.62 4.71 -5.29
C ILE A 150 -12.85 4.76 -6.80
N LEU A 151 -12.01 4.07 -7.54
CA LEU A 151 -12.21 3.67 -8.93
C LEU A 151 -12.48 2.17 -8.96
N TYR A 152 -13.65 1.77 -9.44
CA TYR A 152 -14.00 0.36 -9.52
C TYR A 152 -13.45 -0.30 -10.78
N GLY A 153 -12.91 -1.50 -10.62
CA GLY A 153 -12.54 -2.38 -11.72
C GLY A 153 -13.76 -3.02 -12.41
N PRO A 154 -13.56 -3.78 -13.51
CA PRO A 154 -12.29 -3.92 -14.21
C PRO A 154 -11.92 -2.62 -14.93
N PHE A 155 -10.62 -2.35 -15.00
CA PHE A 155 -10.09 -1.22 -15.74
C PHE A 155 -9.93 -1.58 -17.21
N THR A 156 -10.19 -0.60 -18.09
CA THR A 156 -9.94 -0.78 -19.52
C THR A 156 -8.62 -0.12 -19.91
N ARG A 157 -7.86 -0.73 -20.83
CA ARG A 157 -6.67 -0.10 -21.43
C ARG A 157 -6.98 1.22 -22.16
N GLY A 158 -8.26 1.48 -22.43
CA GLY A 158 -8.80 2.74 -22.94
C GLY A 158 -9.04 3.85 -21.90
N ALA A 159 -8.49 3.71 -20.68
CA ALA A 159 -8.43 4.72 -19.64
C ALA A 159 -9.74 5.02 -18.88
N ALA A 160 -10.61 4.01 -18.66
CA ALA A 160 -11.84 4.20 -17.88
C ALA A 160 -12.01 3.10 -16.80
N PRO A 161 -12.32 3.48 -15.55
CA PRO A 161 -12.85 2.54 -14.55
C PRO A 161 -14.31 2.17 -14.88
N ALA A 162 -14.80 1.06 -14.33
CA ALA A 162 -16.20 0.64 -14.46
C ALA A 162 -17.15 1.57 -13.69
N GLY A 163 -16.66 2.22 -12.64
CA GLY A 163 -17.40 3.18 -11.84
C GLY A 163 -16.51 3.96 -10.88
N THR A 164 -17.09 4.92 -10.17
CA THR A 164 -16.38 5.66 -9.12
C THR A 164 -17.31 5.97 -7.95
N ALA A 165 -16.77 6.07 -6.74
CA ALA A 165 -17.49 6.54 -5.56
C ALA A 165 -16.60 7.45 -4.69
N ASP A 166 -17.22 8.41 -4.03
CA ASP A 166 -16.58 9.26 -3.02
C ASP A 166 -16.82 8.69 -1.62
N VAL A 167 -15.78 8.67 -0.80
CA VAL A 167 -15.78 8.15 0.56
C VAL A 167 -15.36 9.29 1.50
N PRO A 168 -16.32 9.98 2.12
CA PRO A 168 -16.01 11.15 2.95
C PRO A 168 -15.43 10.71 4.29
N THR A 169 -14.20 11.11 4.61
CA THR A 169 -13.57 10.71 5.88
C THR A 169 -14.08 11.52 7.07
N GLY A 170 -14.61 12.72 6.81
CA GLY A 170 -15.10 13.67 7.81
C GLY A 170 -14.02 14.66 8.26
N ARG A 171 -14.22 15.29 9.43
CA ARG A 171 -13.30 16.29 10.03
C ARG A 171 -12.01 15.68 10.63
N VAL A 172 -11.66 14.45 10.28
CA VAL A 172 -10.72 13.63 11.07
C VAL A 172 -9.25 13.85 10.65
N PHE A 173 -8.94 15.02 10.09
CA PHE A 173 -7.60 15.41 9.64
C PHE A 173 -7.06 14.53 8.50
N GLU A 174 -5.98 14.98 7.86
CA GLU A 174 -5.49 14.48 6.57
C GLU A 174 -5.24 12.96 6.58
N PRO A 175 -5.81 12.18 5.62
CA PRO A 175 -5.44 10.78 5.46
C PRO A 175 -3.99 10.68 4.98
N ARG A 176 -3.09 10.17 5.83
CA ARG A 176 -1.68 10.02 5.49
C ARG A 176 -1.37 8.70 4.79
N ASP A 177 -2.05 7.62 5.20
CA ASP A 177 -1.83 6.30 4.61
C ASP A 177 -3.11 5.47 4.52
N LEU A 178 -3.13 4.55 3.56
CA LEU A 178 -4.26 3.69 3.21
C LEU A 178 -3.79 2.25 3.11
N VAL A 179 -4.41 1.35 3.88
CA VAL A 179 -4.09 -0.09 3.87
C VAL A 179 -5.35 -0.91 3.65
N ALA A 180 -5.28 -1.89 2.75
CA ALA A 180 -6.42 -2.71 2.33
C ALA A 180 -6.18 -4.20 2.61
N GLY A 181 -7.26 -4.91 2.89
CA GLY A 181 -7.28 -6.36 3.09
C GLY A 181 -8.57 -6.82 3.75
N ASP A 182 -8.95 -8.08 3.55
CA ASP A 182 -10.17 -8.68 4.12
C ASP A 182 -10.07 -8.90 5.64
N ILE A 183 -10.36 -7.87 6.43
CA ILE A 183 -10.38 -7.94 7.91
C ILE A 183 -11.62 -8.70 8.39
N THR A 184 -12.73 -8.61 7.65
CA THR A 184 -13.99 -9.24 8.04
C THR A 184 -14.10 -10.72 7.67
N GLY A 185 -13.18 -11.26 6.87
CA GLY A 185 -13.21 -12.63 6.38
C GLY A 185 -14.41 -12.91 5.47
N ASP A 186 -14.98 -11.87 4.84
CA ASP A 186 -16.20 -11.97 4.04
C ASP A 186 -15.93 -12.09 2.52
N GLY A 187 -14.64 -12.11 2.15
CA GLY A 187 -14.16 -12.20 0.78
C GLY A 187 -14.12 -10.86 0.04
N ARG A 188 -14.44 -9.74 0.70
CA ARG A 188 -14.23 -8.38 0.19
C ARG A 188 -13.05 -7.77 0.92
N ASP A 189 -12.22 -7.04 0.21
CA ASP A 189 -11.21 -6.25 0.89
C ASP A 189 -11.88 -5.11 1.66
N ASP A 190 -11.41 -4.90 2.89
CA ASP A 190 -11.72 -3.73 3.69
C ASP A 190 -10.60 -2.68 3.52
N LEU A 191 -10.83 -1.48 4.05
CA LEU A 191 -9.83 -0.41 4.07
C LEU A 191 -9.69 0.16 5.48
N VAL A 192 -8.45 0.42 5.90
CA VAL A 192 -8.15 1.28 7.04
C VAL A 192 -7.41 2.52 6.55
N SER A 193 -7.95 3.70 6.85
CA SER A 193 -7.25 4.97 6.62
C SER A 193 -6.58 5.43 7.90
N LEU A 194 -5.28 5.68 7.84
CA LEU A 194 -4.49 6.31 8.90
C LEU A 194 -4.52 7.83 8.72
N HIS A 195 -4.60 8.55 9.83
CA HIS A 195 -4.77 10.00 9.83
C HIS A 195 -3.74 10.62 10.76
N ASP A 196 -3.27 11.81 10.41
CA ASP A 196 -2.39 12.60 11.25
C ASP A 196 -2.86 14.07 11.25
N PHE A 197 -2.50 14.82 12.29
CA PHE A 197 -2.63 16.26 12.36
C PHE A 197 -1.38 16.85 13.00
N GLU A 198 -0.75 17.82 12.33
CA GLU A 198 0.60 18.28 12.69
C GLU A 198 1.53 17.05 12.85
N GLU A 199 2.26 16.94 13.95
CA GLU A 199 3.15 15.81 14.22
C GLU A 199 2.47 14.65 14.95
N MET A 200 1.13 14.60 15.00
CA MET A 200 0.38 13.68 15.85
C MET A 200 -0.47 12.69 15.05
N THR A 201 -0.32 11.41 15.37
CA THR A 201 -1.22 10.35 14.91
C THR A 201 -2.63 10.54 15.43
N GLU A 202 -3.61 10.47 14.54
CA GLU A 202 -5.05 10.57 14.80
C GLU A 202 -5.76 9.20 14.66
N PRO A 203 -7.01 9.06 15.15
CA PRO A 203 -7.73 7.81 15.08
C PRO A 203 -7.91 7.35 13.64
N ALA A 204 -7.40 6.16 13.35
CA ALA A 204 -7.63 5.49 12.10
C ALA A 204 -9.13 5.18 11.93
N ILE A 205 -9.57 5.10 10.68
CA ILE A 205 -10.96 4.80 10.33
C ILE A 205 -11.02 3.45 9.62
N PHE A 206 -11.89 2.57 10.10
CA PHE A 206 -12.22 1.33 9.42
C PHE A 206 -13.35 1.55 8.42
N TRP A 207 -13.15 1.08 7.21
CA TRP A 207 -14.10 1.09 6.10
C TRP A 207 -14.34 -0.35 5.68
N ARG A 208 -15.56 -0.83 5.90
CA ARG A 208 -15.97 -2.18 5.52
C ARG A 208 -16.23 -2.26 4.01
N GLY A 209 -15.71 -3.29 3.36
CA GLY A 209 -16.08 -3.68 2.01
C GLY A 209 -17.55 -4.13 1.93
N THR A 210 -18.29 -3.69 0.94
CA THR A 210 -19.71 -4.04 0.75
C THR A 210 -20.00 -4.21 -0.72
N ALA A 211 -21.11 -4.86 -1.10
CA ALA A 211 -21.51 -4.99 -2.51
C ALA A 211 -21.64 -3.65 -3.30
N THR A 212 -21.61 -2.51 -2.62
CA THR A 212 -21.64 -1.17 -3.23
C THR A 212 -20.35 -0.36 -3.00
N GLY A 213 -19.28 -1.00 -2.52
CA GLY A 213 -18.01 -0.40 -2.15
C GLY A 213 -17.82 -0.20 -0.65
N LEU A 214 -17.05 0.81 -0.26
CA LEU A 214 -16.69 1.05 1.13
C LEU A 214 -17.79 1.76 1.94
N ALA A 215 -18.04 1.27 3.15
CA ALA A 215 -18.91 1.90 4.15
C ALA A 215 -18.17 2.08 5.47
N ARG A 216 -18.37 3.22 6.16
CA ARG A 216 -17.71 3.46 7.46
C ARG A 216 -18.15 2.42 8.50
N GLY A 217 -17.20 1.66 9.02
CA GLY A 217 -17.43 0.71 10.11
C GLY A 217 -17.46 1.39 11.48
N SER A 218 -17.99 0.67 12.47
CA SER A 218 -18.06 1.11 13.87
C SER A 218 -16.85 0.68 14.71
N ALA A 219 -16.04 -0.25 14.21
CA ALA A 219 -14.82 -0.70 14.86
C ALA A 219 -13.82 0.46 15.01
N SER A 220 -13.03 0.42 16.09
CA SER A 220 -11.99 1.41 16.36
C SER A 220 -10.62 0.75 16.21
N PRO A 221 -9.92 0.97 15.08
CA PRO A 221 -8.59 0.39 14.88
C PRO A 221 -7.56 0.92 15.89
N GLY A 222 -7.73 2.15 16.35
CA GLY A 222 -6.79 2.86 17.22
C GLY A 222 -6.04 3.94 16.47
N ARG A 223 -4.78 4.17 16.84
CA ARG A 223 -3.85 5.14 16.24
C ARG A 223 -2.59 4.40 15.83
N GLY A 224 -2.01 4.75 14.69
CA GLY A 224 -0.80 4.10 14.18
C GLY A 224 -0.08 4.96 13.15
N ALA A 225 1.25 4.89 13.13
CA ALA A 225 2.13 5.65 12.24
C ALA A 225 2.41 4.92 10.91
N SER A 226 2.13 3.64 10.81
CA SER A 226 2.13 2.85 9.58
C SER A 226 1.36 1.57 9.87
N ALA A 227 0.88 0.89 8.82
CA ALA A 227 0.14 -0.34 9.00
C ALA A 227 0.30 -1.30 7.83
N VAL A 228 -0.03 -2.57 8.08
CA VAL A 228 -0.30 -3.61 7.07
C VAL A 228 -1.46 -4.47 7.55
N ILE A 229 -2.10 -5.17 6.63
CA ILE A 229 -3.15 -6.15 6.95
C ILE A 229 -2.68 -7.53 6.50
N GLY A 230 -2.79 -8.53 7.38
CA GLY A 230 -2.49 -9.92 7.10
C GLY A 230 -3.07 -10.83 8.19
N ASP A 231 -3.53 -12.02 7.83
CA ASP A 231 -4.07 -13.01 8.77
C ASP A 231 -2.92 -13.69 9.53
N VAL A 232 -2.47 -13.09 10.63
CA VAL A 232 -1.26 -13.54 11.36
C VAL A 232 -1.55 -14.72 12.28
N ASP A 233 -2.82 -14.97 12.62
CA ASP A 233 -3.24 -16.11 13.43
C ASP A 233 -4.04 -17.19 12.71
N GLY A 234 -4.16 -17.08 11.39
CA GLY A 234 -4.70 -18.10 10.50
C GLY A 234 -6.18 -18.39 10.77
N ASP A 235 -6.94 -17.41 11.26
CA ASP A 235 -8.36 -17.57 11.59
C ASP A 235 -9.30 -17.21 10.42
N GLY A 236 -8.74 -16.76 9.30
CA GLY A 236 -9.46 -16.34 8.10
C GLY A 236 -9.86 -14.87 8.10
N HIS A 237 -9.52 -14.11 9.15
CA HIS A 237 -9.68 -12.67 9.22
C HIS A 237 -8.33 -11.98 9.07
N GLY A 238 -8.26 -10.94 8.25
CA GLY A 238 -7.08 -10.08 8.20
C GLY A 238 -6.88 -9.35 9.53
N ASP A 239 -5.67 -9.41 10.07
CA ASP A 239 -5.28 -8.68 11.27
C ASP A 239 -4.60 -7.38 10.89
N LEU A 240 -4.95 -6.30 11.61
CA LEU A 240 -4.33 -5.00 11.41
C LEU A 240 -3.08 -4.89 12.27
N VAL A 241 -1.92 -4.82 11.63
CA VAL A 241 -0.61 -4.70 12.28
C VAL A 241 -0.10 -3.28 12.09
N MET A 242 0.05 -2.52 13.18
CA MET A 242 0.38 -1.09 13.13
C MET A 242 1.63 -0.76 13.92
N ARG A 243 2.44 0.16 13.42
CA ARG A 243 3.47 0.82 14.22
C ARG A 243 2.81 1.79 15.19
N THR A 244 3.04 1.62 16.49
CA THR A 244 2.59 2.55 17.52
C THR A 244 3.75 3.42 17.99
N VAL A 245 3.51 4.74 18.07
CA VAL A 245 4.51 5.73 18.50
C VAL A 245 4.20 6.29 19.88
N PRO A 246 5.21 6.52 20.74
CA PRO A 246 5.02 7.10 22.06
C PRO A 246 4.29 8.45 22.02
N GLY A 247 3.21 8.57 22.80
CA GLY A 247 2.43 9.81 22.86
C GLY A 247 1.69 10.18 21.58
N GLY A 248 1.78 9.37 20.52
CA GLY A 248 1.19 9.66 19.23
C GLY A 248 2.05 10.55 18.32
N VAL A 249 3.23 11.00 18.75
CA VAL A 249 4.09 11.89 17.95
C VAL A 249 4.76 11.07 16.84
N ASN A 250 4.66 11.47 15.56
CA ASN A 250 5.20 10.73 14.41
C ASN A 250 6.37 11.43 13.70
N GLU A 251 6.78 12.61 14.16
CA GLU A 251 7.97 13.34 13.69
C GLU A 251 9.05 13.38 14.80
N ASP A 252 10.32 13.54 14.42
CA ASP A 252 11.46 13.73 15.33
C ASP A 252 11.48 12.72 16.48
N LEU A 253 11.76 11.46 16.14
CA LEU A 253 11.72 10.31 17.04
C LEU A 253 13.13 9.78 17.44
N PRO A 254 14.07 10.61 17.92
CA PRO A 254 15.46 10.18 18.16
C PRO A 254 15.63 9.28 19.38
N THR A 255 14.56 9.06 20.16
CA THR A 255 14.57 8.21 21.37
C THR A 255 13.48 7.15 21.35
N ASP A 256 12.76 7.02 20.24
CA ASP A 256 11.68 6.05 20.11
C ASP A 256 12.26 4.65 19.85
N PRO A 257 12.12 3.68 20.77
CA PRO A 257 12.51 2.31 20.49
C PRO A 257 11.63 1.64 19.42
N GLY A 258 10.42 2.15 19.22
CA GLY A 258 9.43 1.58 18.32
C GLY A 258 8.70 0.36 18.90
N SER A 259 7.49 0.16 18.42
CA SER A 259 6.64 -0.98 18.79
C SER A 259 5.61 -1.24 17.69
N VAL A 260 5.23 -2.49 17.56
CA VAL A 260 4.18 -2.95 16.64
C VAL A 260 3.02 -3.50 17.44
N LYS A 261 1.82 -2.99 17.18
CA LYS A 261 0.57 -3.46 17.75
C LYS A 261 -0.20 -4.27 16.71
N VAL A 262 -0.54 -5.51 17.05
CA VAL A 262 -1.49 -6.32 16.29
C VAL A 262 -2.89 -6.10 16.87
N VAL A 263 -3.84 -5.75 16.02
CA VAL A 263 -5.28 -5.69 16.32
C VAL A 263 -5.96 -6.77 15.50
N TYR A 264 -6.43 -7.81 16.18
CA TYR A 264 -6.92 -8.99 15.49
C TYR A 264 -8.28 -8.75 14.84
N GLY A 265 -8.44 -9.25 13.62
CA GLY A 265 -9.65 -9.16 12.83
C GLY A 265 -10.82 -9.95 13.42
N THR A 266 -12.02 -9.60 12.97
CA THR A 266 -13.26 -10.31 13.29
C THR A 266 -14.24 -10.08 12.15
N ALA A 267 -15.32 -10.86 12.09
CA ALA A 267 -16.44 -10.61 11.17
C ALA A 267 -17.04 -9.19 11.25
N ASP A 268 -16.78 -8.44 12.32
CA ASP A 268 -17.25 -7.07 12.49
C ASP A 268 -16.22 -5.98 12.12
N GLY A 269 -14.98 -6.36 11.81
CA GLY A 269 -13.84 -5.48 11.59
C GLY A 269 -12.75 -5.68 12.67
N PRO A 270 -11.82 -4.71 12.84
CA PRO A 270 -10.79 -4.77 13.88
C PRO A 270 -11.40 -4.98 15.28
N GLY A 271 -10.95 -6.03 15.97
CA GLY A 271 -11.48 -6.45 17.26
C GLY A 271 -10.84 -5.77 18.47
N THR A 272 -11.20 -6.27 19.65
CA THR A 272 -10.62 -5.79 20.93
C THR A 272 -9.42 -6.61 21.39
N ARG A 273 -9.18 -7.78 20.78
CA ARG A 273 -8.02 -8.60 21.06
C ARG A 273 -6.80 -7.95 20.41
N THR A 274 -5.72 -7.78 21.17
CA THR A 274 -4.50 -7.13 20.67
C THR A 274 -3.25 -7.78 21.24
N ALA A 275 -2.15 -7.67 20.51
CA ALA A 275 -0.80 -7.96 20.99
C ALA A 275 0.11 -6.76 20.72
N VAL A 276 1.19 -6.62 21.49
CA VAL A 276 2.25 -5.62 21.26
C VAL A 276 3.57 -6.38 21.18
N ILE A 277 4.37 -6.04 20.19
CA ILE A 277 5.65 -6.65 19.85
C ILE A 277 6.69 -5.55 19.70
N ASP A 278 7.85 -5.77 20.30
CA ASP A 278 9.06 -4.94 20.24
C ASP A 278 10.30 -5.86 20.23
N GLN A 279 11.50 -5.30 20.21
CA GLN A 279 12.75 -6.08 20.20
C GLN A 279 12.99 -6.87 21.50
N ASP A 280 12.37 -6.49 22.62
CA ASP A 280 12.47 -7.23 23.88
C ASP A 280 11.47 -8.40 23.95
N THR A 281 10.57 -8.51 22.98
CA THR A 281 9.60 -9.59 22.89
C THR A 281 10.32 -10.92 22.58
N ALA A 282 10.01 -11.96 23.36
CA ALA A 282 10.69 -13.25 23.24
C ALA A 282 10.60 -13.83 21.81
N GLY A 283 11.76 -14.09 21.21
CA GLY A 283 11.87 -14.62 19.85
C GLY A 283 12.14 -13.56 18.77
N VAL A 284 12.04 -12.27 19.11
CA VAL A 284 12.50 -11.17 18.25
C VAL A 284 14.02 -11.00 18.43
N PRO A 285 14.83 -11.01 17.36
CA PRO A 285 16.27 -10.75 17.46
C PRO A 285 16.58 -9.29 17.84
N GLY A 286 17.66 -9.08 18.58
CA GLY A 286 18.11 -7.76 19.02
C GLY A 286 17.76 -7.47 20.48
N ALA A 287 18.01 -6.23 20.91
CA ALA A 287 17.54 -5.67 22.17
C ALA A 287 16.90 -4.33 21.86
N SER A 288 15.90 -3.90 22.64
CA SER A 288 15.28 -2.60 22.40
C SER A 288 16.17 -1.46 22.88
N GLU A 289 16.52 -0.55 21.99
CA GLU A 289 17.35 0.63 22.25
C GLU A 289 16.64 1.92 21.82
N ALA A 290 17.09 3.05 22.38
CA ALA A 290 16.45 4.33 22.12
C ALA A 290 16.78 4.82 20.69
N GLY A 291 15.75 4.92 19.85
CA GLY A 291 15.88 5.43 18.48
C GLY A 291 15.78 4.36 17.40
N ASP A 292 15.76 3.07 17.75
CA ASP A 292 15.68 1.93 16.81
C ASP A 292 14.46 2.00 15.89
N GLN A 293 13.37 2.55 16.41
CA GLN A 293 12.10 2.71 15.71
C GLN A 293 11.56 1.39 15.13
N PHE A 294 11.66 0.28 15.87
CA PHE A 294 11.09 -1.01 15.48
C PHE A 294 9.68 -0.87 14.87
N GLY A 295 9.52 -1.41 13.66
CA GLY A 295 8.28 -1.29 12.87
C GLY A 295 8.20 -0.04 11.99
N ALA A 296 9.28 0.73 11.83
CA ALA A 296 9.33 1.93 10.97
C ALA A 296 8.84 1.65 9.54
N ALA A 297 9.10 0.46 9.04
CA ALA A 297 8.48 -0.10 7.84
C ALA A 297 7.86 -1.46 8.19
N LEU A 298 6.71 -1.77 7.58
CA LEU A 298 6.00 -3.03 7.77
C LEU A 298 5.67 -3.65 6.42
N ALA A 299 5.78 -4.98 6.34
CA ALA A 299 5.27 -5.80 5.25
C ALA A 299 4.63 -7.06 5.82
N ALA A 300 3.57 -7.54 5.16
CA ALA A 300 2.86 -8.77 5.53
C ALA A 300 2.82 -9.73 4.34
N GLY A 301 3.02 -11.02 4.59
CA GLY A 301 2.87 -12.07 3.59
C GLY A 301 3.22 -13.44 4.15
N ASP A 302 2.63 -14.51 3.63
CA ASP A 302 2.97 -15.88 4.01
C ASP A 302 4.28 -16.30 3.31
N VAL A 303 5.41 -16.05 3.96
CA VAL A 303 6.74 -16.36 3.39
C VAL A 303 7.21 -17.76 3.79
N THR A 304 6.58 -18.37 4.80
CA THR A 304 6.88 -19.73 5.25
C THR A 304 6.01 -20.81 4.61
N GLY A 305 4.88 -20.42 3.99
CA GLY A 305 3.93 -21.30 3.33
C GLY A 305 3.03 -22.06 4.31
N ASP A 306 2.84 -21.56 5.53
CA ASP A 306 2.07 -22.23 6.58
C ASP A 306 0.60 -21.78 6.64
N GLY A 307 0.20 -20.85 5.77
CA GLY A 307 -1.14 -20.29 5.67
C GLY A 307 -1.39 -19.11 6.61
N ARG A 308 -0.37 -18.60 7.29
CA ARG A 308 -0.43 -17.38 8.12
C ARG A 308 0.40 -16.28 7.47
N ALA A 309 -0.01 -15.04 7.64
CA ALA A 309 0.82 -13.91 7.28
C ALA A 309 1.99 -13.79 8.26
N ASP A 310 3.21 -13.79 7.75
CA ASP A 310 4.40 -13.35 8.46
C ASP A 310 4.52 -11.82 8.37
N ILE A 311 5.12 -11.20 9.40
CA ILE A 311 5.38 -9.75 9.43
C ILE A 311 6.88 -9.49 9.38
N ALA A 312 7.30 -8.70 8.39
CA ALA A 312 8.63 -8.10 8.36
C ALA A 312 8.55 -6.68 8.94
N ALA A 313 9.41 -6.39 9.92
CA ALA A 313 9.51 -5.09 10.57
C ALA A 313 10.90 -4.47 10.36
N GLY A 314 10.94 -3.25 9.85
CA GLY A 314 12.16 -2.46 9.69
C GLY A 314 12.62 -1.81 11.00
N VAL A 315 13.93 -1.74 11.20
CA VAL A 315 14.60 -1.15 12.37
C VAL A 315 15.77 -0.25 11.88
N PRO A 316 15.48 0.92 11.30
CA PRO A 316 16.42 1.68 10.46
C PRO A 316 17.61 2.30 11.21
N HIS A 317 17.54 2.35 12.53
CA HIS A 317 18.55 2.97 13.39
C HIS A 317 19.18 2.01 14.39
N GLU A 318 18.93 0.71 14.21
CA GLU A 318 19.55 -0.34 15.03
C GLU A 318 21.08 -0.24 14.99
N ASP A 319 21.69 -0.22 16.17
CA ASP A 319 23.13 -0.41 16.31
C ASP A 319 23.45 -1.90 16.08
N LEU A 320 24.07 -2.22 14.93
CA LEU A 320 24.52 -3.59 14.66
C LEU A 320 25.77 -3.92 15.49
N PRO A 321 25.81 -5.06 16.21
CA PRO A 321 26.96 -5.46 17.02
C PRO A 321 28.21 -5.84 16.21
#